data_AF-A0A2U2BWU0-F1
#
_entry.id   AF-A0A2U2BWU0-F1
#
_cell.length_a   1.000
_cell.length_b   1.000
_cell.length_c   1.000
_cell.angle_alpha   90.00
_cell.angle_beta   90.00
_cell.angle_gamma   90.00
#
_symmetry.space_group_name_H-M   'P 1'
#
loop_
_entity.id
_entity.type
_entity.pdbx_description
1 polymer ?
#
loop_
_entity_poly.entity_id
_entity_poly.type
_entity_poly.pdbx_seq_one_letter_code
_entity_poly.pdbx_strand_id
1 'polypeptide(L)'
;MSVKIRLARAGAKKRPFYRIVVADSRDPRDGRFIERIGSYNPMLPKDHDERVKLDAEKAAEWLKKGARPTERVARFLGAAGLIEWKHGHNPKKAEPGEKARERAEERAEKERAKKEAAEEAKAAPAEEEAPAEEAKAEEAPAEEAKAEEAPAEEAKAEDASEDKADEAEGEKEKS
;
A
#
# COMPACT_ATOMS: atom_id res chain seq x y z
N MET A 1 36.61 -1.29 4.86
CA MET A 1 36.27 -0.15 3.97
C MET A 1 35.26 -0.65 2.94
N SER A 2 34.38 0.18 2.38
CA SER A 2 33.43 -0.30 1.35
C SER A 2 33.09 0.78 0.34
N VAL A 3 33.32 0.50 -0.94
CA VAL A 3 32.89 1.37 -2.03
C VAL A 3 31.39 1.16 -2.27
N LYS A 4 30.64 2.25 -2.37
CA LYS A 4 29.19 2.24 -2.60
C LYS A 4 28.81 3.11 -3.79
N ILE A 5 27.90 2.63 -4.62
CA ILE A 5 27.27 3.40 -5.69
C ILE A 5 26.02 4.07 -5.10
N ARG A 6 26.02 5.40 -5.00
CA ARG A 6 25.04 6.17 -4.22
C ARG A 6 24.55 7.42 -4.96
N LEU A 7 23.46 8.00 -4.46
CA LEU A 7 22.93 9.28 -4.91
C LEU A 7 23.51 10.42 -4.06
N ALA A 8 24.31 11.29 -4.68
CA ALA A 8 24.70 12.59 -4.13
C ALA A 8 23.71 13.65 -4.63
N ARG A 9 23.25 14.55 -3.75
CA ARG A 9 22.34 15.63 -4.12
C ARG A 9 23.13 16.82 -4.65
N ALA A 10 22.70 17.37 -5.78
CA ALA A 10 23.34 18.50 -6.45
C ALA A 10 22.33 19.50 -7.06
N GLY A 11 21.12 19.56 -6.50
CA GLY A 11 20.04 20.48 -6.92
C GLY A 11 19.57 21.40 -5.80
N ALA A 12 19.05 22.57 -6.18
CA ALA A 12 18.71 23.69 -5.31
C ALA A 12 17.54 23.43 -4.34
N LYS A 13 17.20 24.44 -3.52
CA LYS A 13 15.97 24.47 -2.69
C LYS A 13 14.74 24.27 -3.60
N LYS A 14 13.79 23.42 -3.19
CA LYS A 14 12.62 22.97 -3.99
C LYS A 14 12.89 22.34 -5.38
N ARG A 15 14.15 22.19 -5.83
CA ARG A 15 14.52 21.55 -7.12
C ARG A 15 15.53 20.42 -6.90
N PRO A 16 15.10 19.22 -6.47
CA PRO A 16 16.00 18.08 -6.23
C PRO A 16 16.57 17.52 -7.54
N PHE A 17 17.90 17.41 -7.62
CA PHE A 17 18.64 16.72 -8.67
C PHE A 17 19.74 15.87 -8.02
N TYR A 18 19.99 14.67 -8.56
CA TYR A 18 20.96 13.74 -8.00
C TYR A 18 22.02 13.32 -9.04
N ARG A 19 23.26 13.19 -8.57
CA ARG A 19 24.37 12.57 -9.30
C ARG A 19 24.53 11.14 -8.80
N ILE A 20 24.66 10.19 -9.72
CA ILE A 20 24.96 8.79 -9.40
C ILE A 20 26.49 8.69 -9.33
N VAL A 21 27.01 8.46 -8.12
CA VAL A 21 28.45 8.54 -7.82
C VAL A 21 28.94 7.31 -7.08
N VAL A 22 30.21 6.99 -7.30
CA VAL A 22 30.96 5.94 -6.62
C VAL A 22 31.83 6.61 -5.55
N ALA A 23 31.70 6.22 -4.28
CA ALA A 23 32.45 6.81 -3.15
C ALA A 23 32.65 5.76 -2.03
N ASP A 24 33.50 6.04 -1.03
CA ASP A 24 33.53 5.19 0.17
C ASP A 24 32.26 5.44 1.01
N SER A 25 31.81 4.40 1.69
CA SER A 25 30.85 4.43 2.79
C SER A 25 31.03 5.57 3.81
N ARG A 26 32.25 6.03 4.05
CA ARG A 26 32.63 7.03 5.06
C ARG A 26 32.60 8.48 4.55
N ASP A 27 32.67 8.70 3.24
CA ASP A 27 32.64 10.04 2.67
C ASP A 27 31.25 10.71 2.90
N PRO A 28 31.15 12.00 3.24
CA PRO A 28 29.86 12.68 3.38
C PRO A 28 29.07 12.67 2.06
N ARG A 29 27.73 12.57 2.13
CA ARG A 29 26.83 12.27 0.99
C ARG A 29 27.15 13.03 -0.30
N ASP A 30 27.34 14.35 -0.18
CA ASP A 30 27.49 15.29 -1.29
C ASP A 30 28.92 15.83 -1.42
N GLY A 31 29.88 15.26 -0.69
CA GLY A 31 31.29 15.66 -0.69
C GLY A 31 32.13 14.89 -1.70
N ARG A 32 33.31 14.41 -1.27
CA ARG A 32 34.23 13.66 -2.14
C ARG A 32 33.57 12.39 -2.69
N PHE A 33 33.88 12.09 -3.94
CA PHE A 33 33.58 10.86 -4.63
C PHE A 33 34.80 10.44 -5.46
N ILE A 34 34.81 9.19 -5.93
CA ILE A 34 35.85 8.63 -6.80
C ILE A 34 35.49 8.93 -8.26
N GLU A 35 34.26 8.59 -8.68
CA GLU A 35 33.77 8.82 -10.05
C GLU A 35 32.26 9.11 -10.08
N ARG A 36 31.82 9.85 -11.11
CA ARG A 36 30.40 10.07 -11.43
C ARG A 36 30.02 9.21 -12.65
N ILE A 37 29.14 8.25 -12.44
CA ILE A 37 28.67 7.31 -13.48
C ILE A 37 27.28 7.67 -14.05
N GLY A 38 26.63 8.74 -13.57
CA GLY A 38 25.32 9.12 -14.07
C GLY A 38 24.61 10.22 -13.29
N SER A 39 23.32 10.36 -13.56
CA SER A 39 22.42 11.35 -12.94
C SER A 39 20.97 10.86 -12.89
N TYR A 40 20.25 11.28 -11.85
CA TYR A 40 18.83 11.02 -11.66
C TYR A 40 18.07 12.33 -11.38
N ASN A 41 17.07 12.63 -12.21
CA ASN A 41 16.21 13.80 -12.07
C ASN A 41 14.77 13.38 -11.70
N PRO A 42 14.37 13.42 -10.42
CA PRO A 42 13.04 13.02 -9.98
C PRO A 42 11.92 13.96 -10.45
N MET A 43 12.23 15.16 -10.94
CA MET A 43 11.25 16.14 -11.41
C MET A 43 10.64 15.79 -12.77
N LEU A 44 11.25 14.87 -13.52
CA LEU A 44 10.75 14.43 -14.82
C LEU A 44 9.70 13.30 -14.68
N PRO A 45 8.75 13.18 -15.64
CA PRO A 45 7.83 12.05 -15.74
C PRO A 45 8.56 10.70 -15.73
N LYS A 46 7.90 9.63 -15.28
CA LYS A 46 8.58 8.34 -15.01
C LYS A 46 9.34 7.80 -16.22
N ASP A 47 8.76 8.03 -17.39
CA ASP A 47 8.99 7.38 -18.68
C ASP A 47 9.84 8.25 -19.62
N HIS A 48 10.37 9.37 -19.12
CA HIS A 48 11.21 10.31 -19.85
C HIS A 48 12.70 9.91 -19.75
N ASP A 49 13.39 9.67 -20.86
CA ASP A 49 14.75 9.09 -20.88
C ASP A 49 15.77 9.85 -20.00
N GLU A 50 15.77 11.18 -20.08
CA GLU A 50 16.69 12.01 -19.30
C GLU A 50 16.52 11.91 -17.77
N ARG A 51 15.45 11.26 -17.30
CA ARG A 51 15.21 11.01 -15.87
C ARG A 51 16.30 10.18 -15.23
N VAL A 52 16.86 9.21 -15.95
CA VAL A 52 17.97 8.35 -15.48
C VAL A 52 18.99 8.24 -16.62
N LYS A 53 20.07 9.03 -16.54
CA LYS A 53 21.23 8.84 -17.42
C LYS A 53 22.29 8.04 -16.67
N LEU A 54 22.69 6.90 -17.23
CA LEU A 54 23.69 5.99 -16.66
C LEU A 54 24.73 5.62 -17.72
N ASP A 55 25.99 5.64 -17.32
CA ASP A 55 27.10 5.03 -18.04
C ASP A 55 27.16 3.53 -17.66
N ALA A 56 26.74 2.67 -18.60
CA ALA A 56 26.61 1.23 -18.36
C ALA A 56 27.97 0.52 -18.24
N GLU A 57 28.98 0.98 -18.97
CA GLU A 57 30.33 0.38 -18.96
C GLU A 57 31.01 0.64 -17.61
N LYS A 58 30.99 1.89 -17.14
CA LYS A 58 31.52 2.26 -15.83
C LYS A 58 30.75 1.62 -14.70
N ALA A 59 29.42 1.52 -14.81
CA ALA A 59 28.60 0.80 -13.84
C ALA A 59 29.03 -0.68 -13.77
N ALA A 60 29.17 -1.36 -14.91
CA ALA A 60 29.61 -2.76 -14.97
C ALA A 60 31.04 -2.94 -14.41
N GLU A 61 31.98 -2.04 -14.69
CA GLU A 61 33.31 -2.05 -14.09
C GLU A 61 33.27 -1.92 -12.56
N TRP A 62 32.52 -0.96 -12.02
CA TRP A 62 32.47 -0.74 -10.58
C TRP A 62 31.75 -1.87 -9.84
N LEU A 63 30.78 -2.53 -10.48
CA LEU A 63 30.17 -3.76 -9.97
C LEU A 63 31.15 -4.94 -9.97
N LYS A 64 31.95 -5.14 -11.04
CA LYS A 64 33.05 -6.12 -11.07
C LYS A 64 34.11 -5.86 -10.00
N LYS A 65 34.38 -4.58 -9.69
CA LYS A 65 35.25 -4.12 -8.57
C LYS A 65 34.59 -4.26 -7.18
N GLY A 66 33.39 -4.83 -7.08
CA GLY A 66 32.70 -5.12 -5.82
C GLY A 66 31.97 -3.94 -5.16
N ALA A 67 31.76 -2.83 -5.87
CA ALA A 67 31.03 -1.67 -5.33
C ALA A 67 29.55 -2.01 -5.10
N ARG A 68 29.04 -1.81 -3.87
CA ARG A 68 27.64 -2.13 -3.53
C ARG A 68 26.70 -0.96 -3.84
N PRO A 69 25.69 -1.11 -4.72
CA PRO A 69 24.72 -0.05 -4.96
C PRO A 69 23.75 0.13 -3.79
N THR A 70 23.24 1.34 -3.58
CA THR A 70 22.07 1.56 -2.71
C THR A 70 20.78 1.14 -3.41
N GLU A 71 19.71 0.84 -2.64
CA GLU A 71 18.48 0.24 -3.18
C GLU A 71 17.88 1.01 -4.38
N ARG A 72 17.85 2.34 -4.32
CA ARG A 72 17.33 3.15 -5.43
C ARG A 72 18.23 3.13 -6.67
N VAL A 73 19.55 2.99 -6.49
CA VAL A 73 20.50 2.82 -7.60
C VAL A 73 20.38 1.40 -8.18
N ALA A 74 20.19 0.38 -7.34
CA ALA A 74 19.97 -0.99 -7.79
C ALA A 74 18.72 -1.12 -8.68
N ARG A 75 17.63 -0.39 -8.39
CA ARG A 75 16.46 -0.28 -9.28
C ARG A 75 16.81 0.26 -10.67
N PHE A 76 17.70 1.27 -10.76
CA PHE A 76 18.14 1.83 -12.04
C PHE A 76 19.09 0.88 -12.79
N LEU A 77 20.00 0.21 -12.08
CA LEU A 77 20.91 -0.77 -12.66
C LEU A 77 20.15 -2.02 -13.16
N GLY A 78 19.05 -2.40 -12.50
CA GLY A 78 18.17 -3.47 -12.98
C GLY A 78 17.30 -3.08 -14.16
N ALA A 79 16.81 -1.84 -14.22
CA ALA A 79 16.19 -1.30 -15.44
C ALA A 79 17.16 -1.26 -16.64
N ALA A 80 18.47 -1.11 -16.37
CA ALA A 80 19.53 -1.21 -17.36
C ALA A 80 20.09 -2.64 -17.57
N GLY A 81 19.45 -3.68 -17.00
CA GLY A 81 19.86 -5.08 -17.19
C GLY A 81 21.16 -5.52 -16.49
N LEU A 82 21.82 -4.65 -15.71
CA LEU A 82 23.12 -4.92 -15.08
C LEU A 82 23.03 -5.75 -13.79
N ILE A 83 21.88 -5.73 -13.10
CA ILE A 83 21.65 -6.45 -11.83
C ILE A 83 20.18 -6.86 -11.73
N GLU A 84 19.89 -8.10 -11.35
CA GLU A 84 18.53 -8.48 -10.97
C GLU A 84 18.13 -7.78 -9.64
N TRP A 85 17.30 -6.73 -9.72
CA TRP A 85 16.77 -6.07 -8.52
C TRP A 85 15.48 -6.74 -8.04
N LYS A 86 15.58 -7.48 -6.93
CA LYS A 86 14.43 -8.00 -6.19
C LYS A 86 14.00 -7.02 -5.09
N HIS A 87 12.69 -6.82 -4.95
CA HIS A 87 12.14 -6.01 -3.85
C HIS A 87 12.20 -6.77 -2.51
N GLY A 88 12.33 -6.04 -1.40
CA GLY A 88 12.43 -6.62 -0.07
C GLY A 88 11.09 -7.17 0.43
N HIS A 89 10.84 -8.46 0.20
CA HIS A 89 9.68 -9.16 0.75
C HIS A 89 9.91 -9.52 2.22
N ASN A 90 9.11 -8.97 3.13
CA ASN A 90 9.12 -9.33 4.56
C ASN A 90 7.81 -10.06 4.92
N PRO A 91 7.77 -11.40 4.88
CA PRO A 91 6.53 -12.15 5.12
C PRO A 91 6.00 -11.95 6.54
N LYS A 92 6.90 -11.80 7.53
CA LYS A 92 6.55 -11.60 8.95
C LYS A 92 5.81 -10.28 9.24
N LYS A 93 5.69 -9.38 8.26
CA LYS A 93 4.87 -8.16 8.40
C LYS A 93 3.39 -8.36 8.00
N ALA A 94 3.08 -9.41 7.24
CA ALA A 94 1.70 -9.79 6.91
C ALA A 94 1.07 -10.69 7.99
N GLU A 95 1.90 -11.25 8.88
CA GLU A 95 1.46 -12.10 9.97
C GLU A 95 0.68 -11.32 11.04
N PRO A 96 -0.58 -11.73 11.38
CA PRO A 96 -1.28 -11.16 12.52
C PRO A 96 -0.52 -11.50 13.81
N GLY A 97 -0.40 -10.51 14.70
CA GLY A 97 0.24 -10.71 16.01
C GLY A 97 -0.54 -11.66 16.91
N GLU A 98 0.14 -12.23 17.90
CA GLU A 98 -0.34 -13.26 18.83
C GLU A 98 -1.80 -13.07 19.28
N LYS A 99 -2.11 -11.93 19.91
CA LYS A 99 -3.46 -11.57 20.41
C LYS A 99 -4.54 -11.45 19.32
N ALA A 100 -4.17 -11.34 18.06
CA ALA A 100 -5.10 -11.35 16.92
C ALA A 100 -5.31 -12.78 16.37
N ARG A 101 -4.38 -13.71 16.60
CA ARG A 101 -4.57 -15.15 16.36
C ARG A 101 -5.44 -15.77 17.43
N GLU A 102 -5.11 -15.55 18.70
CA GLU A 102 -5.90 -16.03 19.85
C GLU A 102 -7.39 -15.64 19.70
N ARG A 103 -7.67 -14.37 19.38
CA ARG A 103 -9.04 -13.85 19.14
C ARG A 103 -9.66 -14.19 17.78
N ALA A 104 -8.95 -14.90 16.91
CA ALA A 104 -9.47 -15.52 15.70
C ALA A 104 -9.75 -17.01 15.93
N GLU A 105 -8.87 -17.70 16.67
CA GLU A 105 -9.01 -19.09 17.10
C GLU A 105 -10.20 -19.24 18.08
N GLU A 106 -10.27 -18.40 19.12
CA GLU A 106 -11.42 -18.33 20.04
C GLU A 106 -12.75 -18.08 19.32
N ARG A 107 -12.73 -17.26 18.24
CA ARG A 107 -13.92 -17.00 17.42
C ARG A 107 -14.24 -18.15 16.47
N ALA A 108 -13.22 -18.83 15.92
CA ALA A 108 -13.40 -20.00 15.08
C ALA A 108 -13.92 -21.20 15.87
N GLU A 109 -13.48 -21.41 17.11
CA GLU A 109 -14.05 -22.41 18.02
C GLU A 109 -15.49 -22.07 18.40
N LYS A 110 -15.78 -20.81 18.76
CA LYS A 110 -17.16 -20.37 19.03
C LYS A 110 -18.07 -20.48 17.81
N GLU A 111 -17.57 -20.26 16.59
CA GLU A 111 -18.31 -20.52 15.35
C GLU A 111 -18.49 -22.02 15.06
N ARG A 112 -17.50 -22.87 15.35
CA ARG A 112 -17.59 -24.32 15.18
C ARG A 112 -18.63 -24.91 16.14
N ALA A 113 -18.48 -24.68 17.44
CA ALA A 113 -19.42 -25.13 18.45
C ALA A 113 -20.85 -24.61 18.19
N LYS A 114 -21.01 -23.38 17.69
CA LYS A 114 -22.32 -22.83 17.28
C LYS A 114 -22.87 -23.48 16.01
N LYS A 115 -22.04 -23.96 15.08
CA LYS A 115 -22.46 -24.70 13.87
C LYS A 115 -22.80 -26.15 14.22
N GLU A 116 -21.98 -26.81 15.01
CA GLU A 116 -22.20 -28.17 15.51
C GLU A 116 -23.51 -28.25 16.32
N ALA A 117 -23.72 -27.37 17.30
CA ALA A 117 -24.99 -27.30 18.03
C ALA A 117 -26.21 -26.91 17.16
N ALA A 118 -25.99 -26.20 16.05
CA ALA A 118 -27.06 -25.84 15.10
C ALA A 118 -27.32 -26.92 14.02
N GLU A 119 -26.44 -27.91 13.90
CA GLU A 119 -26.64 -29.12 13.10
C GLU A 119 -27.26 -30.23 13.95
N GLU A 120 -26.79 -30.41 15.19
CA GLU A 120 -27.38 -31.34 16.17
C GLU A 120 -28.86 -30.98 16.45
N ALA A 121 -29.18 -29.69 16.66
CA ALA A 121 -30.54 -29.19 16.78
C ALA A 121 -31.39 -29.30 15.48
N LYS A 122 -30.79 -29.64 14.33
CA LYS A 122 -31.48 -29.92 13.06
C LYS A 122 -31.56 -31.40 12.70
N ALA A 123 -30.75 -32.25 13.33
CA ALA A 123 -30.83 -33.70 13.21
C ALA A 123 -31.91 -34.30 14.14
N ALA A 124 -32.35 -33.55 15.16
CA ALA A 124 -33.30 -34.00 16.19
C ALA A 124 -34.78 -34.15 15.79
N PRO A 125 -35.36 -33.44 14.79
CA PRO A 125 -36.78 -33.57 14.44
C PRO A 125 -37.00 -34.40 13.17
N ALA A 126 -36.92 -35.74 13.28
CA ALA A 126 -37.18 -36.65 12.15
C ALA A 126 -37.82 -38.01 12.53
N GLU A 127 -38.26 -38.21 13.78
CA GLU A 127 -38.97 -39.45 14.19
C GLU A 127 -40.02 -39.21 15.30
N GLU A 128 -40.95 -38.26 15.09
CA GLU A 128 -42.33 -38.37 15.63
C GLU A 128 -43.28 -37.43 14.87
N GLU A 129 -44.12 -37.96 13.97
CA GLU A 129 -45.24 -37.23 13.37
C GLU A 129 -46.48 -38.15 13.25
N ALA A 130 -47.61 -37.69 13.82
CA ALA A 130 -48.95 -38.29 13.81
C ALA A 130 -49.14 -39.67 14.50
N PRO A 131 -50.36 -40.01 14.96
CA PRO A 131 -51.62 -39.23 15.02
C PRO A 131 -51.92 -38.69 16.44
N ALA A 132 -52.59 -37.56 16.68
CA ALA A 132 -53.86 -37.01 16.14
C ALA A 132 -55.14 -37.76 16.59
N GLU A 133 -55.87 -37.19 17.56
CA GLU A 133 -57.33 -36.91 17.45
C GLU A 133 -57.78 -35.86 18.51
N GLU A 134 -59.06 -35.50 18.52
CA GLU A 134 -59.60 -34.19 18.92
C GLU A 134 -59.79 -33.90 20.43
N ALA A 135 -59.56 -32.64 20.80
CA ALA A 135 -60.37 -31.92 21.78
C ALA A 135 -60.42 -30.40 21.46
N LYS A 136 -61.35 -30.01 20.57
CA LYS A 136 -61.89 -28.64 20.49
C LYS A 136 -62.75 -28.36 21.74
N ALA A 137 -63.00 -27.12 22.17
CA ALA A 137 -62.41 -25.80 21.90
C ALA A 137 -63.05 -24.80 22.90
N GLU A 138 -62.47 -23.60 23.09
CA GLU A 138 -63.24 -22.35 23.21
C GLU A 138 -62.36 -21.12 22.88
N GLU A 139 -63.01 -19.98 22.63
CA GLU A 139 -62.58 -18.63 22.25
C GLU A 139 -61.08 -18.23 22.10
N ALA A 140 -60.77 -17.77 20.88
CA ALA A 140 -59.97 -16.56 20.61
C ALA A 140 -60.96 -15.34 20.52
N PRO A 141 -60.56 -14.05 20.31
CA PRO A 141 -59.27 -13.55 19.80
C PRO A 141 -58.79 -12.18 20.37
N ALA A 142 -57.82 -11.57 19.66
CA ALA A 142 -57.54 -10.12 19.56
C ALA A 142 -56.81 -9.44 20.76
N GLU A 143 -55.99 -8.38 20.57
CA GLU A 143 -55.59 -7.68 19.32
C GLU A 143 -54.16 -7.10 19.39
N GLU A 144 -53.80 -6.40 18.31
CA GLU A 144 -52.53 -5.82 17.90
C GLU A 144 -51.78 -4.91 18.90
N ALA A 145 -50.45 -4.87 18.72
CA ALA A 145 -49.78 -3.60 18.42
C ALA A 145 -48.47 -3.86 17.64
N LYS A 146 -48.42 -3.50 16.35
CA LYS A 146 -47.18 -3.51 15.55
C LYS A 146 -47.09 -2.26 14.65
N ALA A 147 -46.77 -1.12 15.26
CA ALA A 147 -46.11 -0.01 14.58
C ALA A 147 -44.58 -0.30 14.61
N GLU A 148 -43.78 -0.11 13.57
CA GLU A 148 -43.79 0.89 12.47
C GLU A 148 -43.56 2.32 12.94
N GLU A 149 -42.28 2.69 13.05
CA GLU A 149 -41.79 3.92 12.43
C GLU A 149 -40.40 3.63 11.82
N ALA A 150 -39.97 4.43 10.85
CA ALA A 150 -38.77 4.15 10.05
C ALA A 150 -37.64 5.22 10.24
N PRO A 151 -37.08 5.92 9.23
CA PRO A 151 -35.63 6.13 9.22
C PRO A 151 -35.18 7.59 9.39
N ALA A 152 -33.89 7.76 9.67
CA ALA A 152 -33.17 9.02 9.50
C ALA A 152 -31.88 8.77 8.69
N GLU A 153 -31.96 9.09 7.39
CA GLU A 153 -30.79 9.31 6.53
C GLU A 153 -30.50 10.82 6.47
N GLU A 154 -29.61 11.25 5.57
CA GLU A 154 -29.11 12.62 5.37
C GLU A 154 -28.20 13.17 6.50
N ALA A 155 -27.25 14.07 6.22
CA ALA A 155 -26.91 14.70 4.94
C ALA A 155 -25.43 14.48 4.58
N LYS A 156 -25.16 14.38 3.27
CA LYS A 156 -23.82 14.39 2.70
C LYS A 156 -23.82 15.34 1.50
N ALA A 157 -22.92 16.31 1.50
CA ALA A 157 -22.64 17.27 0.43
C ALA A 157 -21.11 17.42 0.37
N GLU A 158 -20.39 17.53 -0.75
CA GLU A 158 -20.64 18.12 -2.09
C GLU A 158 -20.74 19.67 -2.09
N ASP A 159 -19.73 20.41 -2.58
CA ASP A 159 -18.31 20.02 -2.75
C ASP A 159 -17.33 21.13 -2.26
N ALA A 160 -16.79 22.11 -3.00
CA ALA A 160 -16.83 22.44 -4.43
C ALA A 160 -15.42 22.88 -4.92
N SER A 161 -14.96 22.34 -6.05
CA SER A 161 -13.66 22.68 -6.65
C SER A 161 -13.64 24.04 -7.36
N GLU A 162 -12.60 24.83 -7.13
CA GLU A 162 -12.17 25.88 -8.08
C GLU A 162 -10.69 25.70 -8.44
N ASP A 163 -10.42 25.45 -9.73
CA ASP A 163 -9.10 25.54 -10.35
C ASP A 163 -9.05 26.83 -11.18
N LYS A 164 -8.11 27.73 -10.83
CA LYS A 164 -7.25 28.44 -11.79
C LYS A 164 -7.94 29.36 -12.82
N ALA A 165 -8.10 30.63 -12.42
CA ALA A 165 -8.01 31.77 -13.34
C ALA A 165 -7.57 33.05 -12.59
N ASP A 166 -6.28 33.43 -12.71
CA ASP A 166 -5.86 34.77 -13.16
C ASP A 166 -4.33 34.82 -13.37
N GLU A 167 -3.89 34.91 -14.63
CA GLU A 167 -2.49 35.18 -15.04
C GLU A 167 -2.51 35.86 -16.42
N ALA A 168 -3.20 37.01 -16.54
CA ALA A 168 -3.43 37.63 -17.87
C ALA A 168 -3.68 39.15 -17.96
N GLU A 169 -3.23 40.01 -17.03
CA GLU A 169 -3.04 41.45 -17.33
C GLU A 169 -1.78 42.03 -16.62
N GLY A 170 -1.12 43.02 -17.25
CA GLY A 170 -0.07 43.81 -16.58
C GLY A 170 1.27 44.00 -17.31
N GLU A 171 1.58 43.29 -18.40
CA GLU A 171 2.83 43.55 -19.18
C GLU A 171 2.68 44.81 -20.06
N LYS A 172 2.60 46.00 -19.43
CA LYS A 172 2.41 47.25 -20.18
C LYS A 172 2.89 48.55 -19.52
N GLU A 173 4.06 48.56 -18.91
CA GLU A 173 4.82 49.82 -18.78
C GLU A 173 6.31 49.62 -19.04
N LYS A 174 6.82 50.29 -20.07
CA LYS A 174 8.21 50.25 -20.52
C LYS A 174 8.54 51.54 -21.26
N SER A 175 8.84 52.58 -20.50
CA SER A 175 9.38 53.86 -20.97
C SER A 175 10.25 54.51 -19.90
#